data_AF-A0A101IS94-F1
#
_entry.id   AF-A0A101IS94-F1
#
_cell.length_a   1.000
_cell.length_b   1.000
_cell.length_c   1.000
_cell.angle_alpha   90.00
_cell.angle_beta   90.00
_cell.angle_gamma   90.00
#
_symmetry.space_group_name_H-M   'P 1'
#
loop_
_entity.id
_entity.type
_entity.pdbx_description
1 polymer ?
#
loop_
_entity_poly.entity_id
_entity_poly.type
_entity_poly.pdbx_seq_one_letter_code
_entity_poly.pdbx_strand_id
1 'polypeptide(L)'
;MQITIIAGFEVGDIDTYEITPAVLDIVVDPEKGRAVNDILLIHSIMGNFRHAAEPILGRFRIAVGQYSDLDRIGEALAEIAALEYDEASYNAIDAYAVRDLVRELRQQREETIARKETDTIEDEIATGVYGDEY
;
A
#
# COMPACT_ATOMS: atom_id res chain seq x y z
N MET A 1 16.65 -6.46 -4.73
CA MET A 1 15.42 -5.81 -4.22
C MET A 1 14.90 -6.51 -2.99
N GLN A 2 14.41 -5.76 -2.00
CA GLN A 2 13.66 -6.25 -0.85
C GLN A 2 12.40 -5.39 -0.67
N ILE A 3 11.26 -6.01 -0.36
CA ILE A 3 10.01 -5.32 -0.02
C ILE A 3 9.56 -5.81 1.35
N THR A 4 9.10 -4.91 2.21
CA THR A 4 8.61 -5.23 3.55
C THR A 4 7.41 -4.36 3.90
N ILE A 5 6.34 -4.96 4.42
CA ILE A 5 5.22 -4.20 4.98
C ILE A 5 5.64 -3.73 6.37
N ILE A 6 5.78 -2.42 6.57
CA ILE A 6 6.18 -1.83 7.86
C ILE A 6 5.00 -1.31 8.67
N ALA A 7 3.85 -1.12 8.03
CA ALA A 7 2.56 -0.87 8.67
C ALA A 7 1.44 -1.47 7.81
N GLY A 8 0.51 -2.20 8.43
CA GLY A 8 -0.68 -2.74 7.76
C GLY A 8 -1.80 -1.70 7.65
N PHE A 9 -2.91 -2.07 7.02
CA PHE A 9 -4.13 -1.28 7.08
C PHE A 9 -4.72 -1.35 8.49
N GLU A 10 -5.20 -0.21 8.99
CA GLU A 10 -5.89 -0.13 10.28
C GLU A 10 -7.20 0.65 10.13
N VAL A 11 -8.16 0.37 11.00
CA VAL A 11 -9.40 1.16 11.06
C VAL A 11 -9.01 2.56 11.56
N GLY A 12 -9.13 3.58 10.70
CA GLY A 12 -8.90 4.97 11.11
C GLY A 12 -9.94 5.40 12.15
N ASP A 13 -9.64 6.45 12.93
CA ASP A 13 -10.54 7.00 13.95
C ASP A 13 -11.98 7.21 13.44
N ILE A 14 -12.95 7.07 14.36
CA ILE A 14 -14.41 7.08 14.12
C ILE A 14 -14.86 8.35 13.35
N ASP A 15 -14.14 9.46 13.48
CA ASP A 15 -14.43 10.73 12.79
C ASP A 15 -13.98 10.78 11.32
N THR A 16 -13.25 9.77 10.83
CA THR A 16 -12.75 9.72 9.44
C THR A 16 -13.37 8.54 8.72
N TYR A 17 -14.00 8.73 7.56
CA TYR A 17 -14.53 7.62 6.75
C TYR A 17 -13.44 6.73 6.10
N GLU A 18 -12.17 7.08 6.28
CA GLU A 18 -11.04 6.42 5.63
C GLU A 18 -10.30 5.45 6.57
N ILE A 19 -9.77 4.36 6.01
CA ILE A 19 -8.83 3.48 6.72
C ILE A 19 -7.42 4.10 6.74
N THR A 20 -6.64 3.78 7.77
CA THR A 20 -5.21 4.14 7.83
C THR A 20 -4.47 3.40 6.71
N PRO A 21 -3.63 4.10 5.92
CA PRO A 21 -2.92 3.49 4.80
C PRO A 21 -1.87 2.47 5.25
N ALA A 22 -1.74 1.37 4.51
CA ALA A 22 -0.62 0.46 4.67
C ALA A 22 0.67 1.12 4.13
N VAL A 23 1.82 0.78 4.70
CA VAL A 23 3.12 1.32 4.30
C VAL A 23 4.07 0.20 3.92
N LEU A 24 4.56 0.25 2.69
CA LEU A 24 5.59 -0.63 2.15
C LEU A 24 6.94 0.08 2.23
N ASP A 25 7.96 -0.62 2.72
CA ASP A 25 9.37 -0.22 2.65
C ASP A 25 10.05 -1.04 1.56
N ILE A 26 10.77 -0.36 0.66
CA ILE A 26 11.40 -0.95 -0.51
C ILE A 26 12.88 -0.57 -0.46
N VAL A 27 13.73 -1.58 -0.52
CA VAL A 27 15.18 -1.44 -0.57
C VAL A 27 15.68 -2.02 -1.89
N VAL A 28 16.44 -1.22 -2.63
CA VAL A 28 17.03 -1.56 -3.93
C VAL A 28 18.53 -1.24 -3.92
N ASP A 29 19.23 -1.62 -4.98
CA ASP A 29 20.58 -1.14 -5.20
C ASP A 29 20.59 0.41 -5.30
N PRO A 30 21.40 1.13 -4.49
CA PRO A 30 21.53 2.58 -4.56
C PRO A 30 21.89 3.11 -5.96
N GLU A 31 22.64 2.34 -6.76
CA GLU A 31 22.98 2.73 -8.14
C GLU A 31 21.74 2.85 -9.04
N LYS A 32 20.69 2.09 -8.73
CA LYS A 32 19.40 2.10 -9.44
C LYS A 32 18.39 3.06 -8.81
N GLY A 33 18.72 3.68 -7.68
CA GLY A 33 17.79 4.52 -6.91
C GLY A 33 17.15 5.65 -7.73
N ARG A 34 17.89 6.29 -8.65
CA ARG A 34 17.31 7.33 -9.51
C ARG A 34 16.24 6.77 -10.46
N ALA A 35 16.51 5.64 -11.09
CA ALA A 35 15.55 5.00 -12.00
C ALA A 35 14.30 4.52 -11.25
N VAL A 36 14.48 3.98 -10.04
CA VAL A 36 13.37 3.58 -9.17
C VAL A 36 12.52 4.78 -8.76
N ASN A 37 13.14 5.92 -8.43
CA ASN A 37 12.42 7.15 -8.13
C ASN A 37 11.55 7.62 -9.31
N ASP A 38 12.06 7.54 -10.53
CA ASP A 38 11.32 7.95 -11.73
C ASP A 38 10.11 7.03 -12.00
N ILE A 39 10.27 5.71 -11.81
CA ILE A 39 9.16 4.74 -11.89
C ILE A 39 8.07 5.09 -10.86
N LEU A 40 8.46 5.28 -9.59
CA LEU A 40 7.51 5.60 -8.52
C LEU A 40 6.80 6.93 -8.76
N LEU A 41 7.50 7.93 -9.30
CA LEU A 41 6.90 9.22 -9.65
C LEU A 41 5.76 9.03 -10.67
N ILE A 42 6.02 8.31 -11.76
CA ILE A 42 5.04 8.08 -12.83
C ILE A 42 3.83 7.29 -12.31
N HIS A 43 4.09 6.17 -11.63
CA HIS A 43 3.03 5.29 -11.15
C HIS A 43 2.23 5.90 -10.01
N SER A 44 2.82 6.73 -9.15
CA SER A 44 2.12 7.37 -8.03
C SER A 44 0.98 8.28 -8.47
N ILE A 45 1.16 8.98 -9.60
CA ILE A 45 0.15 9.85 -10.19
C ILE A 45 -1.01 9.02 -10.74
N MET A 46 -0.71 7.95 -11.47
CA MET A 46 -1.73 7.09 -12.10
C MET A 46 -2.45 6.21 -11.09
N GLY A 47 -1.73 5.75 -10.06
CA GLY A 47 -2.21 4.80 -9.07
C GLY A 47 -2.71 5.42 -7.76
N ASN A 48 -2.73 6.76 -7.67
CA ASN A 48 -3.20 7.49 -6.49
C ASN A 48 -2.59 6.97 -5.17
N PHE A 49 -1.27 6.88 -5.13
CA PHE A 49 -0.53 6.49 -3.93
C PHE A 49 0.57 7.50 -3.63
N ARG A 50 0.95 7.62 -2.36
CA ARG A 50 2.05 8.51 -1.97
C ARG A 50 3.33 7.70 -1.85
N HIS A 51 4.46 8.33 -2.16
CA HIS A 51 5.76 7.73 -1.92
C HIS A 51 6.72 8.73 -1.26
N ALA A 52 7.65 8.21 -0.46
CA ALA A 52 8.82 8.93 0.03
C ALA A 52 10.06 8.25 -0.52
N ALA A 53 11.04 9.04 -0.96
CA ALA A 53 12.21 8.53 -1.66
C ALA A 53 13.49 9.07 -1.02
N GLU A 54 14.44 8.17 -0.80
CA GLU A 54 15.84 8.47 -0.49
C GLU A 54 16.73 7.79 -1.55
N PRO A 55 16.76 8.30 -2.80
CA PRO A 55 17.34 7.58 -3.94
C PRO A 55 18.82 7.25 -3.76
N ILE A 56 19.58 8.14 -3.10
CA ILE A 56 21.01 7.97 -2.81
C ILE A 56 21.25 6.76 -1.88
N LEU A 57 20.25 6.39 -1.07
CA LEU A 57 20.32 5.27 -0.14
C LEU A 57 19.62 4.01 -0.68
N GLY A 58 19.01 4.08 -1.87
CA GLY A 58 18.21 2.98 -2.43
C GLY A 58 17.00 2.63 -1.58
N ARG A 59 16.45 3.59 -0.82
CA ARG A 59 15.32 3.38 0.11
C ARG A 59 14.09 4.16 -0.32
N PHE A 60 12.97 3.47 -0.36
CA PHE A 60 11.69 4.05 -0.78
C PHE A 60 10.58 3.55 0.12
N ARG A 61 9.57 4.39 0.32
CA ARG A 61 8.34 4.02 1.02
C ARG A 61 7.15 4.32 0.18
N ILE A 62 6.18 3.41 0.13
CA ILE A 62 4.90 3.59 -0.54
C ILE A 62 3.79 3.54 0.51
N ALA A 63 2.98 4.59 0.59
CA ALA A 63 1.76 4.59 1.37
C ALA A 63 0.58 4.21 0.46
N VAL A 64 -0.04 3.08 0.75
CA VAL A 64 -1.17 2.48 0.04
C VAL A 64 -2.44 2.84 0.80
N GLY A 65 -3.21 3.76 0.25
CA GLY A 65 -4.48 4.19 0.83
C GLY A 65 -5.67 3.33 0.40
N GLN A 66 -6.83 3.64 0.96
CA GLN A 66 -8.11 3.00 0.61
C GLN A 66 -8.39 3.07 -0.90
N TYR A 67 -8.13 4.24 -1.50
CA TYR A 67 -8.41 4.54 -2.91
C TYR A 67 -7.19 4.40 -3.82
N SER A 68 -6.10 3.80 -3.32
CA SER A 68 -4.94 3.52 -4.15
C SER A 68 -5.22 2.35 -5.09
N ASP A 69 -4.76 2.48 -6.32
CA ASP A 69 -4.83 1.43 -7.34
C ASP A 69 -3.71 0.40 -7.06
N LEU A 70 -4.13 -0.75 -6.54
CA LEU A 70 -3.21 -1.84 -6.21
C LEU A 70 -2.60 -2.49 -7.45
N ASP A 71 -3.28 -2.46 -8.60
CA ASP A 71 -2.74 -3.01 -9.83
C ASP A 71 -1.60 -2.12 -10.35
N ARG A 72 -1.74 -0.79 -10.25
CA ARG A 72 -0.65 0.17 -10.55
C ARG A 72 0.54 0.07 -9.61
N ILE A 73 0.28 -0.13 -8.32
CA ILE A 73 1.36 -0.42 -7.36
C ILE A 73 2.08 -1.72 -7.76
N GLY A 74 1.33 -2.76 -8.15
CA GLY A 74 1.89 -4.01 -8.66
C GLY A 74 2.76 -3.82 -9.91
N GLU A 75 2.31 -3.04 -10.88
CA GLU A 75 3.08 -2.69 -12.08
C GLU A 75 4.38 -1.98 -11.72
N ALA A 76 4.33 -0.97 -10.86
CA ALA A 76 5.51 -0.23 -10.41
C ALA A 76 6.54 -1.16 -9.74
N LEU A 77 6.09 -2.04 -8.84
CA LEU A 77 6.95 -3.01 -8.16
C LEU A 77 7.56 -4.02 -9.13
N ALA A 78 6.82 -4.46 -10.15
CA ALA A 78 7.33 -5.35 -11.18
C ALA A 78 8.40 -4.68 -12.05
N GLU A 79 8.20 -3.42 -12.43
CA GLU A 79 9.23 -2.65 -13.17
C GLU A 79 10.50 -2.44 -12.33
N ILE A 80 10.36 -2.15 -11.04
CA ILE A 80 11.51 -2.04 -10.13
C ILE A 80 12.24 -3.38 -9.99
N ALA A 81 11.50 -4.48 -9.84
CA ALA A 81 12.08 -5.82 -9.78
C ALA A 81 12.83 -6.18 -11.08
N ALA A 82 12.31 -5.76 -12.24
CA ALA A 82 12.98 -5.95 -13.53
C ALA A 82 14.27 -5.13 -13.67
N LEU A 83 14.35 -3.92 -13.11
CA LEU A 83 15.61 -3.18 -13.02
C LEU A 83 16.63 -3.89 -12.13
N GLU A 84 16.15 -4.53 -11.06
CA GLU A 84 16.96 -5.25 -10.09
C GLU A 84 17.43 -6.62 -10.57
N TYR A 85 16.81 -7.14 -11.64
CA TYR A 85 17.18 -8.40 -12.26
C TYR A 85 18.58 -8.30 -12.88
N ASP A 86 19.48 -9.15 -12.39
CA ASP A 86 20.80 -9.39 -12.96
C ASP A 86 20.91 -10.90 -13.17
N GLU A 87 21.12 -11.36 -14.41
CA GLU A 87 21.20 -12.81 -14.75
C GLU A 87 22.27 -13.55 -13.95
N ALA A 88 23.29 -12.85 -13.44
CA ALA A 88 24.35 -13.44 -12.62
C ALA A 88 23.96 -13.52 -11.12
N SER A 89 22.89 -12.86 -10.68
CA SER A 89 22.43 -12.86 -9.30
C SER A 89 21.06 -13.52 -9.16
N TYR A 90 21.00 -14.63 -8.43
CA TYR A 90 19.74 -15.33 -8.07
C TYR A 90 18.85 -14.53 -7.08
N ASN A 91 19.11 -13.24 -6.88
CA ASN A 91 18.47 -12.37 -5.88
C ASN A 91 17.36 -11.46 -6.44
N ALA A 92 16.84 -11.77 -7.63
CA ALA A 92 15.69 -11.06 -8.17
C ALA A 92 14.43 -11.38 -7.35
N ILE A 93 13.70 -10.34 -6.93
CA ILE A 93 12.32 -10.54 -6.48
C ILE A 93 11.54 -11.10 -7.67
N ASP A 94 10.97 -12.28 -7.48
CA ASP A 94 10.17 -12.95 -8.48
C ASP A 94 8.86 -12.18 -8.74
N ALA A 95 8.43 -12.11 -10.00
CA ALA A 95 7.14 -11.55 -10.39
C ALA A 95 5.97 -12.20 -9.63
N TYR A 96 6.11 -13.46 -9.23
CA TYR A 96 5.15 -14.14 -8.35
C TYR A 96 5.06 -13.50 -6.95
N ALA A 97 6.18 -13.10 -6.35
CA ALA A 97 6.20 -12.48 -5.04
C ALA A 97 5.51 -11.10 -5.05
N VAL A 98 5.69 -10.32 -6.12
CA VAL A 98 4.97 -9.03 -6.31
C VAL A 98 3.46 -9.27 -6.41
N ARG A 99 3.03 -10.27 -7.17
CA ARG A 99 1.61 -10.61 -7.31
C ARG A 99 0.98 -11.07 -6.00
N ASP A 100 1.71 -11.89 -5.23
CA ASP A 100 1.25 -12.36 -3.92
C ASP A 100 1.10 -11.20 -2.94
N LEU A 101 2.06 -10.27 -2.90
CA LEU A 101 1.97 -9.07 -2.07
C LEU A 101 0.74 -8.21 -2.44
N VAL A 102 0.49 -7.97 -3.73
CA VAL A 102 -0.66 -7.19 -4.19
C VAL A 102 -1.99 -7.85 -3.78
N ARG A 103 -2.05 -9.18 -3.87
CA ARG A 103 -3.22 -9.97 -3.43
C ARG A 103 -3.42 -9.87 -1.93
N GLU A 104 -2.35 -9.97 -1.14
CA GLU A 104 -2.40 -9.83 0.31
C GLU A 104 -2.88 -8.44 0.72
N LEU A 105 -2.33 -7.37 0.12
CA LEU A 105 -2.75 -5.99 0.37
C LEU A 105 -4.23 -5.77 0.01
N ARG A 106 -4.71 -6.38 -1.07
CA ARG A 106 -6.13 -6.33 -1.45
C ARG A 106 -7.01 -6.95 -0.38
N GLN A 107 -6.66 -8.16 0.06
CA GLN A 107 -7.40 -8.88 1.10
C GLN A 107 -7.41 -8.12 2.43
N GLN A 108 -6.25 -7.63 2.89
CA GLN A 108 -6.16 -6.85 4.13
C GLN A 108 -6.99 -5.57 4.07
N ARG A 109 -6.99 -4.88 2.92
CA ARG A 109 -7.81 -3.68 2.71
C ARG A 109 -9.30 -4.00 2.80
N GLU A 110 -9.75 -5.04 2.11
CA GLU A 110 -11.16 -5.46 2.11
C GLU A 110 -11.62 -5.88 3.51
N GLU A 111 -10.80 -6.62 4.26
CA GLU A 111 -11.10 -7.01 5.64
C GLU A 111 -11.19 -5.79 6.58
N THR A 112 -10.26 -4.84 6.44
CA THR A 112 -10.24 -3.62 7.27
C THR A 112 -11.44 -2.70 6.99
N ILE A 113 -11.82 -2.57 5.71
CA ILE A 113 -13.02 -1.80 5.32
C ILE A 113 -14.27 -2.46 5.90
N ALA A 114 -14.44 -3.77 5.70
CA ALA A 114 -15.60 -4.50 6.20
C ALA A 114 -15.74 -4.38 7.73
N ARG A 115 -14.61 -4.45 8.46
CA ARG A 115 -14.59 -4.25 9.91
C ARG A 115 -15.03 -2.84 10.30
N LYS A 116 -14.52 -1.80 9.62
CA LYS A 116 -14.91 -0.41 9.87
C LYS A 116 -16.41 -0.18 9.62
N GLU A 117 -16.95 -0.78 8.56
CA GLU A 117 -18.40 -0.71 8.27
C GLU A 117 -19.24 -1.38 9.38
N THR A 118 -18.80 -2.52 9.92
CA THR A 118 -19.50 -3.17 11.05
C THR A 118 -19.44 -2.35 12.33
N ASP A 119 -18.27 -1.80 12.69
CA ASP A 119 -18.11 -0.94 13.89
C ASP A 119 -18.96 0.34 13.80
N THR A 120 -19.08 0.93 12.60
CA THR A 120 -19.91 2.14 12.37
C THR A 120 -21.41 1.85 12.57
N ILE A 121 -21.89 0.68 12.13
CA ILE A 121 -23.30 0.29 12.30
C ILE A 121 -23.62 -0.01 13.77
N GLU A 122 -22.70 -0.64 14.50
CA GLU A 122 -22.92 -0.92 15.94
C GLU A 122 -22.96 0.36 16.79
N ASP A 123 -22.13 1.37 16.47
CA ASP A 123 -22.15 2.66 17.17
C ASP A 123 -23.44 3.47 16.88
N GLU A 124 -23.97 3.40 15.65
CA GLU A 124 -25.26 4.04 15.28
C GLU A 124 -26.45 3.37 15.99
N ILE A 125 -26.42 2.05 16.22
CA ILE A 125 -27.44 1.34 17.00
C ILE A 125 -27.32 1.67 18.50
N ALA A 126 -26.11 1.86 19.01
CA ALA A 126 -25.85 2.20 20.42
C ALA A 126 -26.18 3.66 20.76
N THR A 127 -26.08 4.60 19.81
CA THR A 127 -26.46 6.01 19.98
C THR A 127 -27.95 6.28 19.86
N GLY A 128 -28.78 5.24 19.68
CA GLY A 128 -30.18 5.20 20.11
C GLY A 128 -30.92 6.54 20.04
N VAL A 129 -31.14 7.08 18.85
CA VAL A 129 -32.18 8.10 18.63
C VAL A 129 -33.53 7.39 18.71
N TYR A 130 -33.90 6.96 19.91
CA TYR A 130 -35.31 6.88 20.30
C TYR A 130 -35.72 8.28 20.76
N GLY A 131 -35.88 9.18 19.78
CA GLY A 131 -36.59 10.44 19.96
C GLY A 131 -38.08 10.23 19.70
N ASP A 132 -38.71 9.37 20.50
CA ASP A 132 -40.16 9.27 20.60
C ASP A 132 -40.55 9.99 21.90
N GLU A 133 -40.84 11.29 21.80
CA GLU A 133 -41.60 11.99 22.83
C GLU A 133 -42.73 12.77 22.14
N TYR A 134 -43.94 12.35 22.52
CA TYR A 134 -45.26 12.88 22.18
C TYR A 134 -45.47 14.36 22.55
#